data_AF-A0A962FEN4-F1
#
_entry.id   AF-A0A962FEN4-F1
#
_cell.length_a   1.000
_cell.length_b   1.000
_cell.length_c   1.000
_cell.angle_alpha   90.00
_cell.angle_beta   90.00
_cell.angle_gamma   90.00
#
_symmetry.space_group_name_H-M   'P 1'
#
loop_
_entity.id
_entity.type
_entity.pdbx_description
1 polymer ?
#
loop_
_entity_poly.entity_id
_entity_poly.type
_entity_poly.pdbx_seq_one_letter_code
_entity_poly.pdbx_strand_id
1 'polypeptide(L)'
;MQLFAGLVTLDKNFKPQPYLAAKWEIAPDGLTYTFQRVPDAIFHDGKPITSEDVAFSLDIMNPLTRILMLEKRDMDYAAFADVRPSDAKRIAANKALHLTTDSYSGIGFIDCLEVNLRKKPFDDVRVANDRPASLLLRLENPVHNPHQVFAR
;
A
#
# COMPACT_ATOMS: atom_id res chain seq x y z
N MET A 1 1.54 2.88 -21.15
CA MET A 1 2.54 2.04 -20.45
C MET A 1 1.96 1.73 -19.08
N GLN A 2 1.81 0.45 -18.74
CA GLN A 2 1.22 0.02 -17.48
C GLN A 2 2.35 -0.29 -16.51
N LEU A 3 2.38 0.40 -15.37
CA LEU A 3 3.45 0.23 -14.37
C LEU A 3 3.19 -0.94 -13.42
N PHE A 4 1.90 -1.26 -13.16
CA PHE A 4 1.50 -2.34 -12.27
C PHE A 4 0.44 -3.23 -12.94
N ALA A 5 0.65 -4.53 -12.89
CA ALA A 5 -0.25 -5.54 -13.44
C ALA A 5 -0.73 -6.47 -12.33
N GLY A 6 -2.04 -6.61 -12.19
CA GLY A 6 -2.65 -7.55 -11.23
C GLY A 6 -2.66 -8.99 -11.74
N LEU A 7 -2.88 -9.96 -10.86
CA LEU A 7 -3.15 -11.34 -11.27
C LEU A 7 -4.45 -11.47 -12.06
N VAL A 8 -5.44 -10.66 -11.69
CA VAL A 8 -6.75 -10.56 -12.34
C VAL A 8 -7.06 -9.10 -12.65
N THR A 9 -7.95 -8.89 -13.61
CA THR A 9 -8.56 -7.58 -13.89
C THR A 9 -10.06 -7.64 -13.66
N LEU A 10 -10.74 -6.51 -13.60
CA LEU A 10 -12.20 -6.44 -13.45
C LEU A 10 -12.85 -6.00 -14.76
N ASP A 11 -13.91 -6.68 -15.17
CA ASP A 11 -14.74 -6.22 -16.27
C ASP A 11 -15.69 -5.07 -15.85
N LYS A 12 -16.48 -4.57 -16.81
CA LYS A 12 -17.49 -3.52 -16.59
C LYS A 12 -18.56 -3.87 -15.54
N ASN A 13 -18.71 -5.14 -15.18
CA ASN A 13 -19.64 -5.64 -14.18
C ASN A 13 -18.94 -6.01 -12.87
N PHE A 14 -17.68 -5.58 -12.68
CA PHE A 14 -16.84 -5.93 -11.53
C PHE A 14 -16.58 -7.42 -11.36
N LYS A 15 -16.69 -8.21 -12.43
CA LYS A 15 -16.33 -9.63 -12.37
C LYS A 15 -14.83 -9.80 -12.62
N PRO A 16 -14.14 -10.64 -11.83
CA PRO A 16 -12.74 -10.99 -12.07
C PRO A 16 -12.58 -11.68 -13.43
N GLN A 17 -11.61 -11.21 -14.20
CA GLN A 17 -11.22 -11.74 -15.50
C GLN A 17 -9.73 -12.10 -15.51
N PRO A 18 -9.32 -13.10 -16.31
CA PRO A 18 -7.91 -13.46 -16.48
C PRO A 18 -7.05 -12.27 -16.90
N TYR A 19 -5.85 -12.19 -16.34
CA TYR A 19 -4.83 -11.25 -16.77
C TYR A 19 -3.43 -11.89 -16.69
N LEU A 20 -2.65 -11.69 -15.63
CA LEU A 20 -1.40 -12.45 -15.42
C LEU A 20 -1.64 -13.89 -14.94
N ALA A 21 -2.79 -14.14 -14.32
CA ALA A 21 -3.30 -15.48 -14.05
C ALA A 21 -4.33 -15.86 -15.12
N ALA A 22 -4.11 -17.00 -15.77
CA ALA A 22 -5.01 -17.57 -16.76
C ALA A 22 -6.26 -18.18 -16.09
N LYS A 23 -6.08 -18.83 -14.94
CA LYS A 23 -7.12 -19.49 -14.15
C LYS A 23 -6.77 -19.44 -12.67
N TRP A 24 -7.77 -19.60 -11.82
CA TRP A 24 -7.56 -19.76 -10.39
C TRP A 24 -8.60 -20.68 -9.76
N GLU A 25 -8.19 -21.35 -8.69
CA GLU A 25 -9.02 -22.23 -7.88
C GLU A 25 -9.07 -21.69 -6.45
N ILE A 26 -10.23 -21.81 -5.82
CA ILE A 26 -10.47 -21.36 -4.45
C ILE A 26 -10.75 -22.61 -3.62
N ALA A 27 -9.99 -22.79 -2.53
CA ALA A 27 -10.21 -23.90 -1.61
C ALA A 27 -11.58 -23.81 -0.93
N PRO A 28 -12.15 -24.93 -0.43
CA PRO A 28 -13.46 -24.95 0.21
C PRO A 28 -13.60 -24.02 1.42
N ASP A 29 -12.49 -23.71 2.11
CA ASP A 29 -12.44 -22.79 3.25
C ASP A 29 -12.45 -21.31 2.84
N GLY A 30 -12.26 -21.00 1.56
CA GLY A 30 -12.16 -19.65 1.03
C GLY A 30 -10.88 -18.91 1.42
N LEU A 31 -9.89 -19.59 2.02
CA LEU A 31 -8.65 -18.99 2.52
C LEU A 31 -7.46 -19.22 1.60
N THR A 32 -7.51 -20.24 0.74
CA THR A 32 -6.42 -20.55 -0.20
C THR A 32 -6.86 -20.32 -1.64
N TYR A 33 -6.06 -19.55 -2.37
CA TYR A 33 -6.25 -19.27 -3.80
C TYR A 33 -5.03 -19.77 -4.57
N THR A 34 -5.26 -20.64 -5.56
CA THR A 34 -4.20 -21.16 -6.42
C THR A 34 -4.34 -20.53 -7.80
N PHE A 35 -3.38 -19.70 -8.20
CA PHE A 35 -3.38 -19.05 -9.52
C PHE A 35 -2.48 -19.80 -10.50
N GLN A 36 -3.02 -20.15 -11.66
CA GLN A 36 -2.24 -20.65 -12.80
C GLN A 36 -1.81 -19.46 -13.65
N ARG A 37 -0.50 -19.27 -13.80
CA ARG A 37 0.11 -18.17 -14.56
C ARG A 37 -0.13 -18.33 -16.06
N VAL A 38 -0.23 -17.21 -16.77
CA VAL A 38 -0.15 -17.20 -18.24
C VAL A 38 1.25 -17.67 -18.69
N PRO A 39 1.36 -18.72 -19.52
CA PRO A 39 2.65 -19.13 -20.07
C PRO A 39 3.27 -17.99 -20.85
N ASP A 40 4.59 -17.83 -20.75
CA ASP A 40 5.36 -16.83 -21.48
C ASP A 40 5.05 -15.36 -21.15
N ALA A 41 4.42 -15.09 -19.99
CA ALA A 41 4.31 -13.74 -19.48
C ALA A 41 5.71 -13.15 -19.24
N ILE A 42 5.99 -11.99 -19.84
CA ILE A 42 7.27 -11.28 -19.76
C ILE A 42 7.09 -9.86 -19.26
N PHE A 43 8.12 -9.34 -18.59
CA PHE A 43 8.26 -7.93 -18.31
C PHE A 43 8.61 -7.16 -19.60
N HIS A 44 8.51 -5.83 -19.53
CA HIS A 44 8.88 -4.96 -20.65
C HIS A 44 10.37 -5.02 -21.03
N ASP A 45 11.24 -5.52 -20.14
CA ASP A 45 12.65 -5.78 -20.38
C ASP A 45 12.93 -7.18 -20.97
N GLY A 46 11.89 -7.98 -21.21
CA GLY A 46 11.97 -9.32 -21.79
C GLY A 46 12.20 -10.44 -20.79
N LYS A 47 12.38 -10.16 -19.49
CA LYS A 47 12.52 -11.22 -18.48
C LYS A 47 11.19 -11.94 -18.26
N PRO A 48 11.20 -13.28 -18.06
CA PRO A 48 9.99 -14.02 -17.74
C PRO A 48 9.49 -13.64 -16.34
N ILE A 49 8.18 -13.49 -16.21
CA ILE A 49 7.52 -13.30 -14.91
C ILE A 49 7.40 -14.65 -14.22
N THR A 50 7.90 -14.75 -12.99
CA THR A 50 7.86 -15.97 -12.18
C THR A 50 6.84 -15.87 -11.05
N SER A 51 6.59 -16.98 -10.35
CA SER A 51 5.77 -16.96 -9.13
C SER A 51 6.44 -16.22 -7.98
N GLU A 52 7.78 -16.14 -7.97
CA GLU A 52 8.55 -15.41 -6.95
C GLU A 52 8.33 -13.90 -7.09
N ASP A 53 8.26 -13.38 -8.32
CA ASP A 53 7.96 -11.96 -8.57
C ASP A 53 6.55 -11.58 -8.08
N VAL A 54 5.58 -12.49 -8.28
CA VAL A 54 4.21 -12.34 -7.78
C VAL A 54 4.19 -12.36 -6.26
N ALA A 55 4.88 -13.32 -5.63
CA ALA A 55 4.94 -13.42 -4.18
C ALA A 55 5.58 -12.17 -3.56
N PHE A 56 6.70 -11.71 -4.12
CA PHE A 56 7.37 -10.47 -3.73
C PHE A 56 6.41 -9.28 -3.78
N SER A 57 5.63 -9.17 -4.87
CA SER A 57 4.64 -8.10 -5.06
C SER A 57 3.50 -8.13 -4.03
N LEU A 58 3.15 -9.30 -3.50
CA LEU A 58 2.15 -9.44 -2.43
C LEU A 58 2.77 -9.14 -1.06
N ASP A 59 4.01 -9.56 -0.83
CA ASP A 59 4.74 -9.35 0.42
C ASP A 59 5.00 -7.87 0.71
N ILE A 60 5.30 -7.08 -0.33
CA ILE A 60 5.39 -5.62 -0.21
C ILE A 60 4.06 -4.97 0.17
N MET A 61 2.90 -5.63 0.14
CA MET A 61 1.66 -5.03 0.66
C MET A 61 1.64 -5.00 2.21
N ASN A 62 2.47 -5.81 2.86
CA ASN A 62 2.57 -5.83 4.31
C ASN A 62 3.60 -4.77 4.80
N PRO A 63 3.17 -3.77 5.60
CA PRO A 63 4.04 -2.69 6.04
C PRO A 63 5.21 -3.17 6.94
N LEU A 64 5.07 -4.29 7.65
CA LEU A 64 6.18 -4.86 8.42
C LEU A 64 7.26 -5.44 7.51
N THR A 65 6.85 -6.06 6.40
CA THR A 65 7.78 -6.65 5.44
C THR A 65 8.59 -5.56 4.72
N ARG A 66 7.98 -4.41 4.42
CA ARG A 66 8.66 -3.26 3.77
C ARG A 66 9.90 -2.79 4.51
N ILE A 67 9.82 -2.60 5.83
CA ILE A 67 10.97 -2.13 6.62
C ILE A 67 12.10 -3.16 6.63
N LEU A 68 11.76 -4.45 6.73
CA LEU A 68 12.76 -5.52 6.66
C LEU A 68 13.42 -5.60 5.28
N MET A 69 12.66 -5.38 4.21
CA MET A 69 13.17 -5.34 2.83
C MET A 69 14.13 -4.16 2.61
N LEU A 70 13.83 -2.97 3.17
CA LEU A 70 14.76 -1.84 3.18
C LEU A 70 16.07 -2.18 3.88
N GLU A 71 15.98 -2.78 5.07
CA GLU A 71 17.16 -3.14 5.86
C GLU A 71 18.00 -4.23 5.19
N LYS A 72 17.37 -5.15 4.47
CA LYS A 72 18.03 -6.21 3.69
C LYS A 72 18.55 -5.75 2.33
N ARG A 73 18.21 -4.53 1.88
CA ARG A 73 18.44 -4.03 0.51
C ARG A 73 17.73 -4.83 -0.58
N ASP A 74 16.61 -5.46 -0.23
CA ASP A 74 15.67 -6.02 -1.22
C ASP A 74 14.75 -4.92 -1.80
N MET A 75 14.71 -3.75 -1.15
CA MET A 75 14.02 -2.55 -1.59
C MET A 75 14.92 -1.33 -1.39
N ASP A 76 15.14 -0.54 -2.44
CA ASP A 76 16.06 0.62 -2.39
C ASP A 76 15.38 1.90 -1.89
N TYR A 77 14.05 1.97 -2.01
CA TYR A 77 13.28 3.17 -1.75
C TYR A 77 11.92 2.85 -1.15
N ALA A 78 11.55 3.59 -0.11
CA ALA A 78 10.21 3.63 0.44
C ALA A 78 9.77 5.07 0.65
N ALA A 79 8.51 5.35 0.37
CA ALA A 79 7.95 6.67 0.59
C ALA A 79 6.57 6.59 1.23
N PHE A 80 6.14 7.69 1.85
CA PHE A 80 4.76 7.89 2.25
C PHE A 80 4.27 6.81 3.25
N ALA A 81 3.15 6.15 2.96
CA ALA A 81 2.53 5.12 3.79
C ALA A 81 3.36 3.82 3.90
N ASP A 82 4.47 3.71 3.16
CA ASP A 82 5.40 2.57 3.26
C ASP A 82 6.25 2.62 4.52
N VAL A 83 6.42 3.80 5.12
CA VAL A 83 7.18 4.00 6.35
C VAL A 83 6.23 4.48 7.43
N ARG A 84 6.01 3.63 8.44
CA ARG A 84 5.19 4.04 9.59
C ARG A 84 5.96 5.03 10.45
N PRO A 85 5.31 6.05 11.03
CA PRO A 85 5.96 6.96 11.97
C PRO A 85 6.61 6.24 13.16
N SER A 86 6.05 5.11 13.60
CA SER A 86 6.63 4.28 14.67
C SER A 86 8.00 3.70 14.31
N ASP A 87 8.26 3.46 13.02
CA ASP A 87 9.53 2.89 12.54
C ASP A 87 10.59 3.97 12.28
N ALA A 88 10.22 5.25 12.25
CA ALA A 88 11.13 6.35 11.94
C ALA A 88 12.38 6.38 12.85
N LYS A 89 12.23 6.11 14.14
CA LYS A 89 13.36 6.02 15.09
C LYS A 89 14.31 4.86 14.76
N ARG A 90 13.77 3.71 14.36
CA ARG A 90 14.55 2.52 13.97
C ARG A 90 15.33 2.79 12.69
N ILE A 91 14.68 3.39 11.70
CA ILE A 91 15.29 3.74 10.41
C ILE A 91 16.39 4.78 10.61
N ALA A 92 16.14 5.83 11.39
CA ALA A 92 17.13 6.87 11.68
C ALA A 92 18.36 6.33 12.44
N ALA A 93 18.20 5.26 13.22
CA ALA A 93 19.31 4.59 13.90
C ALA A 93 20.16 3.72 12.95
N ASN A 94 19.63 3.33 11.78
CA ASN A 94 20.34 2.50 10.82
C ASN A 94 21.18 3.35 9.86
N LYS A 95 22.51 3.30 9.99
CA LYS A 95 23.45 4.07 9.15
C LYS A 95 23.43 3.71 7.66
N ALA A 96 22.88 2.54 7.30
CA ALA A 96 22.73 2.12 5.91
C ALA A 96 21.53 2.78 5.20
N LEU A 97 20.64 3.41 5.96
CA LEU A 97 19.43 4.05 5.46
C LEU A 97 19.51 5.56 5.65
N HIS A 98 18.97 6.31 4.70
CA HIS A 98 18.82 7.76 4.79
C HIS A 98 17.33 8.11 4.87
N LEU A 99 16.89 8.64 6.00
CA LEU A 99 15.55 9.16 6.20
C LEU A 99 15.55 10.68 5.95
N THR A 100 14.73 11.16 5.02
CA THR A 100 14.41 12.59 4.89
C THR A 100 13.02 12.89 5.43
N THR A 101 12.83 14.11 5.94
CA THR A 101 11.55 14.64 6.45
C THR A 101 11.12 15.90 5.70
N ASP A 102 11.75 16.20 4.56
CA ASP A 102 11.56 17.47 3.85
C ASP A 102 10.19 17.49 3.14
N SER A 103 9.21 18.09 3.84
CA SER A 103 7.77 18.24 3.54
C SER A 103 7.41 18.78 2.16
N TYR A 104 8.31 19.51 1.52
CA TYR A 104 8.00 20.24 0.29
C TYR A 104 8.16 19.41 -1.00
N SER A 105 8.50 18.14 -0.88
CA SER A 105 8.85 17.25 -2.00
C SER A 105 7.76 16.24 -2.37
N GLY A 106 6.57 16.28 -1.73
CA GLY A 106 5.55 15.25 -1.88
C GLY A 106 4.12 15.70 -1.57
N ILE A 107 3.14 14.85 -1.93
CA ILE A 107 1.72 15.03 -1.62
C ILE A 107 1.53 14.73 -0.12
N GLY A 108 1.12 15.72 0.68
CA GLY A 108 0.74 15.50 2.08
C GLY A 108 -0.58 14.73 2.18
N PHE A 109 -0.68 13.79 3.13
CA PHE A 109 -1.93 13.06 3.37
C PHE A 109 -2.85 13.83 4.31
N ILE A 110 -4.13 13.85 3.98
CA ILE A 110 -5.19 14.19 4.93
C ILE A 110 -5.85 12.85 5.27
N ASP A 111 -5.60 12.37 6.49
CA ASP A 111 -6.34 11.22 7.01
C ASP A 111 -7.77 11.69 7.34
N CYS A 112 -8.73 11.23 6.54
CA CYS A 112 -10.13 11.55 6.69
C CYS A 112 -10.90 10.36 7.25
N LEU A 113 -11.69 10.60 8.29
CA LEU A 113 -12.76 9.67 8.66
C LEU A 113 -14.01 10.02 7.85
N GLU A 114 -14.33 9.18 6.86
CA GLU A 114 -15.58 9.26 6.12
C GLU A 114 -16.67 8.46 6.81
N VAL A 115 -17.81 9.11 7.07
CA VAL A 115 -18.98 8.49 7.71
C VAL A 115 -20.11 8.31 6.70
N ASN A 116 -20.79 7.17 6.77
CA ASN A 116 -21.92 6.89 5.89
C ASN A 116 -23.17 7.64 6.36
N LEU A 117 -23.43 8.80 5.75
CA LEU A 117 -24.58 9.66 6.06
C LEU A 117 -25.95 9.03 5.71
N ARG A 118 -26.00 7.83 5.12
CA ARG A 118 -27.24 7.11 4.81
C ARG A 118 -27.71 6.20 5.94
N LYS A 119 -26.93 6.07 7.03
CA LYS A 119 -27.26 5.19 8.15
C LYS A 119 -27.34 5.96 9.46
N LYS A 120 -28.39 5.68 10.24
CA LYS A 120 -28.51 6.16 11.63
C LYS A 120 -27.31 5.71 12.47
N PRO A 121 -26.77 6.59 13.35
CA PRO A 121 -27.24 7.95 13.64
C PRO A 121 -26.60 9.04 12.76
N PHE A 122 -25.78 8.69 11.77
CA PHE A 122 -25.00 9.64 10.96
C PHE A 122 -25.81 10.31 9.83
N ASP A 123 -27.10 9.98 9.69
CA ASP A 123 -28.06 10.70 8.85
C ASP A 123 -28.48 12.06 9.45
N ASP A 124 -28.23 12.28 10.74
CA ASP A 124 -28.38 13.58 11.38
C ASP A 124 -27.06 14.36 11.34
N VAL A 125 -27.05 15.48 10.61
CA VAL A 125 -25.89 16.39 10.51
C VAL A 125 -25.42 16.88 11.88
N ARG A 126 -26.33 16.97 12.87
CA ARG A 126 -25.95 17.33 14.25
C ARG A 126 -25.07 16.26 14.85
N VAL A 127 -25.33 14.97 14.62
CA VAL A 127 -24.47 13.87 15.11
C VAL A 127 -23.10 13.87 14.41
N ALA A 128 -23.04 14.26 13.14
CA ALA A 128 -21.77 14.42 12.42
C ALA A 128 -20.94 15.63 12.91
N ASN A 129 -21.62 16.69 13.37
CA ASN A 129 -21.04 17.95 13.84
C ASN A 129 -20.85 18.04 15.36
N ASP A 130 -21.52 17.20 16.16
CA ASP A 130 -21.41 17.13 17.63
C ASP A 130 -20.14 16.39 18.08
N ARG A 131 -19.20 16.21 17.14
CA ARG A 131 -17.81 15.94 17.51
C ARG A 131 -17.33 17.17 18.30
N PRO A 132 -16.73 17.00 19.50
CA PRO A 132 -16.14 18.12 20.19
C PRO A 132 -15.22 18.85 19.21
N ALA A 133 -15.24 20.18 19.20
CA ALA A 133 -14.46 21.02 18.28
C ALA A 133 -12.93 20.77 18.34
N SER A 134 -12.48 19.84 19.19
CA SER A 134 -11.14 19.25 19.24
C SER A 134 -10.92 18.03 18.33
N LEU A 135 -11.94 17.50 17.65
CA LEU A 135 -11.84 16.37 16.71
C LEU A 135 -12.00 16.78 15.24
N LEU A 136 -11.93 18.09 14.94
CA LEU A 136 -11.13 18.54 13.81
C LEU A 136 -9.69 18.52 14.29
N LEU A 137 -9.20 17.30 14.53
CA LEU A 137 -7.78 17.04 14.40
C LEU A 137 -7.49 17.30 12.92
N ARG A 138 -7.27 18.57 12.59
CA ARG A 138 -6.09 18.89 11.82
C ARG A 138 -4.97 18.28 12.65
N LEU A 139 -4.69 17.00 12.43
CA LEU A 139 -3.34 16.51 12.52
C LEU A 139 -2.60 17.25 11.40
N GLU A 140 -2.44 18.58 11.54
CA GLU A 140 -1.12 19.14 11.37
C GLU A 140 -0.31 18.42 12.43
N ASN A 141 0.11 17.20 12.09
CA ASN A 141 1.17 16.55 12.77
C ASN A 141 2.31 17.59 12.71
N PRO A 142 2.76 18.16 13.84
CA PRO A 142 3.91 19.06 13.81
C PRO A 142 5.15 18.29 13.32
N VAL A 143 5.06 16.97 13.24
CA VAL A 143 5.94 16.16 12.41
C VAL A 143 5.54 16.35 10.96
N HIS A 144 6.23 17.28 10.30
CA HIS A 144 6.53 17.21 8.87
C HIS A 144 6.63 15.74 8.43
N ASN A 145 5.58 15.20 7.81
CA ASN A 145 5.62 13.86 7.28
C ASN A 145 5.58 13.92 5.75
N PRO A 146 6.77 13.90 5.15
CA PRO A 146 7.05 12.93 4.11
C PRO A 146 8.34 12.22 4.46
N HIS A 147 8.22 11.01 4.94
CA HIS A 147 9.36 10.14 5.11
C HIS A 147 9.63 9.44 3.78
N GLN A 148 10.67 9.91 3.08
CA GLN A 148 11.31 9.13 2.04
C GLN A 148 12.56 8.50 2.64
N VAL A 149 12.74 7.21 2.40
CA VAL A 149 13.90 6.45 2.87
C VAL A 149 14.64 5.91 1.68
N PHE A 150 15.92 6.25 1.57
CA PHE A 150 16.82 5.76 0.54
C PHE A 150 17.83 4.79 1.16
N ALA A 151 18.04 3.64 0.53
CA ALA A 151 19.17 2.78 0.82
C ALA A 151 20.45 3.40 0.26
N ARG A 152 21.57 3.34 1.01
CA ARG A 152 22.91 3.68 0.52
C ARG A 152 23.61 2.50 -0.13
#